data_AF-A0A3P1XQ03-F1
#
_entry.id   AF-A0A3P1XQ03-F1
#
_cell.length_a   1.000
_cell.length_b   1.000
_cell.length_c   1.000
_cell.angle_alpha   90.00
_cell.angle_beta   90.00
_cell.angle_gamma   90.00
#
_symmetry.space_group_name_H-M   'P 1'
#
loop_
_entity.id
_entity.type
_entity.pdbx_description
1 polymer ?
#
loop_
_entity_poly.entity_id
_entity_poly.type
_entity_poly.pdbx_seq_one_letter_code
_entity_poly.pdbx_strand_id
1 'polypeptide(L)'
;MNLLGNTSLKRSNIKRSYFLFLIGVWQLGQGLVLWEPARISPGRRASFSWMFVDPEQFGVACAAVGVLAIIAAVVKRKLLTQIAFASAFFVFAVYGFIFLGAAVLGVNSYAINNAMPMLAAAGITALAAGIVDLPDKTGSCEVVTV
;
A
#
# COMPACT_ATOMS: atom_id res chain seq x y z
N MET A 1 24.95 15.35 -27.37
CA MET A 1 24.55 13.94 -27.46
C MET A 1 24.18 13.42 -26.08
N ASN A 2 22.88 13.36 -25.77
CA ASN A 2 22.30 13.05 -24.44
C ASN A 2 22.11 11.53 -24.21
N LEU A 3 23.18 10.74 -24.22
CA LEU A 3 23.10 9.30 -23.94
C LEU A 3 23.01 8.97 -22.44
N LEU A 4 23.51 9.85 -21.57
CA LEU A 4 23.51 9.66 -20.11
C LEU A 4 22.15 9.95 -19.45
N GLY A 5 21.34 10.83 -20.02
CA GLY A 5 19.99 11.12 -19.49
C GLY A 5 19.00 9.97 -19.68
N ASN A 6 19.15 9.19 -20.76
CA ASN A 6 18.20 8.15 -21.13
C ASN A 6 18.39 6.84 -20.32
N THR A 7 19.62 6.55 -19.87
CA THR A 7 19.91 5.38 -19.03
C THR A 7 19.43 5.56 -17.59
N SER A 8 19.51 6.78 -17.05
CA SER A 8 18.99 7.14 -15.71
C SER A 8 17.46 6.96 -15.64
N LEU A 9 16.74 7.47 -16.64
CA LEU A 9 15.28 7.38 -16.74
C LEU A 9 14.78 5.93 -16.90
N LYS A 10 15.47 5.10 -17.72
CA LYS A 10 15.17 3.66 -17.84
C LYS A 10 15.41 2.91 -16.53
N ARG A 11 16.51 3.20 -15.82
CA ARG A 11 16.86 2.52 -14.56
C ARG A 11 15.88 2.87 -13.43
N SER A 12 15.36 4.10 -13.39
CA SER A 12 14.31 4.54 -12.45
C SER A 12 12.99 3.78 -12.66
N ASN A 13 12.53 3.65 -13.90
CA ASN A 13 11.28 2.94 -14.22
C ASN A 13 11.31 1.44 -13.91
N ILE A 14 12.47 0.80 -14.09
CA ILE A 14 12.66 -0.62 -13.76
C ILE A 14 12.53 -0.83 -12.24
N LYS A 15 13.17 0.02 -11.42
CA LYS A 15 13.08 -0.05 -9.95
C LYS A 15 11.66 0.14 -9.44
N ARG A 16 10.91 1.10 -10.00
CA ARG A 16 9.48 1.33 -9.66
C ARG A 16 8.60 0.13 -9.98
N SER A 17 8.83 -0.54 -11.11
CA SER A 17 8.02 -1.71 -11.51
C SER A 17 8.24 -2.90 -10.57
N TYR A 18 9.50 -3.18 -10.19
CA TYR A 18 9.81 -4.23 -9.21
C TYR A 18 9.24 -3.91 -7.82
N PHE A 19 9.30 -2.65 -7.41
CA PHE A 19 8.73 -2.23 -6.13
C PHE A 19 7.21 -2.41 -6.10
N LEU A 20 6.52 -2.02 -7.18
CA LEU A 20 5.08 -2.23 -7.32
C LEU A 20 4.70 -3.71 -7.33
N PHE A 21 5.53 -4.57 -7.96
CA PHE A 21 5.34 -6.02 -7.92
C PHE A 21 5.42 -6.56 -6.49
N LEU A 22 6.41 -6.14 -5.70
CA LEU A 22 6.56 -6.56 -4.30
C LEU A 22 5.37 -6.10 -3.44
N ILE A 23 4.89 -4.86 -3.63
CA ILE A 23 3.66 -4.37 -3.00
C ILE A 23 2.48 -5.27 -3.39
N GLY A 24 2.35 -5.60 -4.67
CA GLY A 24 1.28 -6.43 -5.19
C GLY A 24 1.25 -7.82 -4.55
N VAL A 25 2.41 -8.46 -4.45
CA VAL A 25 2.56 -9.78 -3.79
C VAL A 25 2.21 -9.68 -2.30
N TRP A 26 2.65 -8.64 -1.61
CA TRP A 26 2.33 -8.45 -0.19
C TRP A 26 0.82 -8.24 0.02
N GLN A 27 0.18 -7.36 -0.75
CA GLN A 27 -1.27 -7.14 -0.64
C GLN A 27 -2.07 -8.38 -1.01
N LEU A 28 -1.67 -9.12 -2.03
CA LEU A 28 -2.30 -10.39 -2.37
C LEU A 28 -2.24 -11.38 -1.20
N GLY A 29 -1.06 -11.51 -0.57
CA GLY A 29 -0.91 -12.35 0.62
C GLY A 29 -1.78 -11.90 1.80
N GLN A 30 -1.85 -10.59 2.08
CA GLN A 30 -2.73 -10.07 3.13
C GLN A 30 -4.21 -10.30 2.82
N GLY A 31 -4.62 -10.09 1.56
CA GLY A 31 -5.98 -10.32 1.10
C GLY A 31 -6.42 -11.77 1.29
N LEU A 32 -5.57 -12.73 0.90
CA LEU A 32 -5.83 -14.15 1.09
C LEU A 32 -5.95 -14.53 2.58
N VAL A 33 -5.10 -13.97 3.45
CA VAL A 33 -5.18 -14.21 4.90
C VAL A 33 -6.49 -13.69 5.50
N LEU A 34 -7.01 -12.57 4.99
CA LEU A 34 -8.26 -11.97 5.45
C LEU A 34 -9.51 -12.62 4.83
N TRP A 35 -9.37 -13.24 3.67
CA TRP A 35 -10.48 -13.94 3.02
C TRP A 35 -10.84 -15.26 3.74
N GLU A 36 -9.94 -15.85 4.52
CA GLU A 36 -10.27 -17.00 5.36
C GLU A 36 -10.64 -16.56 6.79
N PRO A 37 -11.93 -16.23 7.07
CA PRO A 37 -12.35 -15.70 8.37
C PRO A 37 -12.00 -16.65 9.52
N ALA A 38 -12.05 -17.96 9.28
CA ALA A 38 -11.75 -19.00 10.27
C ALA A 38 -10.33 -18.91 10.85
N ARG A 39 -9.39 -18.27 10.13
CA ARG A 39 -8.01 -18.08 10.59
C ARG A 39 -7.75 -16.70 11.20
N ILE A 40 -8.73 -15.82 11.18
CA ILE A 40 -8.61 -14.48 11.76
C ILE A 40 -8.74 -14.59 13.27
N SER A 41 -7.73 -14.13 14.00
CA SER A 41 -7.76 -14.09 15.46
C SER A 41 -8.94 -13.23 15.95
N PRO A 42 -9.56 -13.56 17.11
CA PRO A 42 -10.69 -12.80 17.65
C PRO A 42 -10.40 -11.30 17.78
N GLY A 43 -9.19 -10.94 18.22
CA GLY A 43 -8.76 -9.54 18.32
C GLY A 43 -8.71 -8.83 16.97
N ARG A 44 -8.28 -9.52 15.91
CA ARG A 44 -8.27 -8.96 14.56
C ARG A 44 -9.69 -8.77 14.03
N ARG A 45 -10.63 -9.70 14.27
CA ARG A 45 -12.04 -9.51 13.93
C ARG A 45 -12.65 -8.32 14.66
N ALA A 46 -12.36 -8.17 15.96
CA ALA A 46 -12.82 -7.03 16.76
C ALA A 46 -12.30 -5.67 16.21
N SER A 47 -11.09 -5.68 15.64
CA SER A 47 -10.55 -4.49 14.96
C SER A 47 -11.28 -4.12 13.68
N PHE A 48 -12.00 -5.03 13.03
CA PHE A 48 -12.81 -4.72 11.85
C PHE A 48 -14.25 -4.30 12.23
N SER A 49 -14.79 -4.88 13.31
CA SER A 49 -16.19 -4.66 13.70
C SER A 49 -16.51 -3.24 14.14
N TRP A 50 -15.56 -2.49 14.73
CA TRP A 50 -15.84 -1.09 15.14
C TRP A 50 -16.10 -0.15 13.97
N MET A 51 -15.63 -0.52 12.78
CA MET A 51 -15.79 0.24 11.55
C MET A 51 -16.89 -0.32 10.64
N PHE A 52 -17.61 -1.36 11.09
CA PHE A 52 -18.62 -2.09 10.33
C PHE A 52 -18.11 -2.61 8.98
N VAL A 53 -16.81 -2.94 8.90
CA VAL A 53 -16.18 -3.48 7.70
C VAL A 53 -16.07 -4.99 7.87
N ASP A 54 -16.61 -5.76 6.92
CA ASP A 54 -16.39 -7.19 6.90
C ASP A 54 -14.93 -7.50 6.50
N PRO A 55 -14.18 -8.27 7.30
CA PRO A 55 -12.79 -8.57 7.01
C PRO A 55 -12.62 -9.33 5.69
N GLU A 56 -13.60 -10.13 5.30
CA GLU A 56 -13.62 -10.86 4.03
C GLU A 56 -13.71 -9.91 2.83
N GLN A 57 -14.64 -8.95 2.87
CA GLN A 57 -14.81 -7.96 1.80
C GLN A 57 -13.54 -7.12 1.66
N PHE A 58 -12.93 -6.75 2.79
CA PHE A 58 -11.64 -6.05 2.79
C PHE A 58 -10.50 -6.92 2.25
N GLY A 59 -10.49 -8.22 2.58
CA GLY A 59 -9.55 -9.20 2.06
C GLY A 59 -9.62 -9.32 0.53
N VAL A 60 -10.83 -9.41 -0.02
CA VAL A 60 -11.06 -9.43 -1.48
C VAL A 60 -10.56 -8.15 -2.14
N ALA A 61 -10.86 -6.98 -1.56
CA ALA A 61 -10.37 -5.70 -2.07
C ALA A 61 -8.84 -5.64 -2.07
N CYS A 62 -8.20 -6.09 -0.99
CA CYS A 62 -6.74 -6.13 -0.87
C CYS A 62 -6.12 -7.09 -1.90
N ALA A 63 -6.71 -8.27 -2.11
CA ALA A 63 -6.27 -9.21 -3.13
C ALA A 63 -6.40 -8.64 -4.55
N ALA A 64 -7.54 -8.00 -4.86
CA ALA A 64 -7.78 -7.38 -6.17
C ALA A 64 -6.75 -6.28 -6.48
N VAL A 65 -6.45 -5.42 -5.50
CA VAL A 65 -5.42 -4.39 -5.67
C VAL A 65 -4.03 -4.99 -5.79
N GLY A 66 -3.74 -6.06 -5.05
CA GLY A 66 -2.49 -6.82 -5.21
C GLY A 66 -2.28 -7.35 -6.63
N VAL A 67 -3.32 -7.95 -7.22
CA VAL A 67 -3.32 -8.42 -8.61
C VAL A 67 -3.15 -7.27 -9.59
N LEU A 68 -3.87 -6.15 -9.38
CA LEU A 68 -3.73 -4.96 -10.22
C LEU A 68 -2.30 -4.42 -10.22
N ALA A 69 -1.65 -4.37 -9.06
CA ALA A 69 -0.26 -3.93 -8.92
C ALA A 69 0.72 -4.86 -9.66
N ILE A 70 0.51 -6.18 -9.59
CA ILE A 70 1.31 -7.16 -10.35
C ILE A 70 1.12 -6.94 -11.86
N ILE A 71 -0.12 -6.81 -12.34
CA ILE A 71 -0.40 -6.56 -13.76
C ILE A 71 0.23 -5.25 -14.22
N ALA A 72 0.11 -4.19 -13.42
CA ALA A 72 0.69 -2.89 -13.72
C ALA A 72 2.22 -2.94 -13.81
N ALA A 73 2.87 -3.72 -12.95
CA ALA A 73 4.31 -3.94 -12.96
C ALA A 73 4.79 -4.70 -14.22
N VAL A 74 3.99 -5.65 -14.72
CA VAL A 74 4.28 -6.42 -15.93
C VAL A 74 4.05 -5.59 -17.19
N VAL A 75 2.90 -4.92 -17.27
CA VAL A 75 2.48 -4.16 -18.46
C VAL A 75 3.23 -2.84 -18.62
N LYS A 76 3.72 -2.25 -17.52
CA LYS A 76 4.56 -1.03 -17.50
C LYS A 76 3.91 0.18 -18.20
N ARG A 77 2.58 0.25 -18.22
CA ARG A 77 1.83 1.42 -18.71
C ARG A 77 1.77 2.50 -17.63
N LYS A 78 2.26 3.70 -17.92
CA LYS A 78 2.37 4.83 -16.98
C LYS A 78 1.08 5.06 -16.16
N LEU A 79 -0.05 5.20 -16.83
CA LEU A 79 -1.35 5.43 -16.17
C LEU A 79 -1.75 4.25 -15.27
N LEU A 80 -1.54 3.02 -15.73
CA LEU A 80 -1.87 1.82 -14.96
C LEU A 80 -1.00 1.69 -13.71
N THR A 81 0.29 2.02 -13.82
CA THR A 81 1.23 2.06 -12.69
C THR A 81 0.82 3.11 -11.66
N GLN A 82 0.39 4.30 -12.08
CA GLN A 82 -0.09 5.35 -11.17
C GLN A 82 -1.37 4.92 -10.44
N ILE A 83 -2.35 4.37 -11.18
CA ILE A 83 -3.59 3.86 -10.58
C ILE A 83 -3.28 2.76 -9.56
N ALA A 84 -2.40 1.81 -9.92
CA ALA A 84 -2.02 0.72 -9.03
C ALA A 84 -1.33 1.21 -7.75
N PHE A 85 -0.43 2.20 -7.84
CA PHE A 85 0.17 2.82 -6.67
C PHE A 85 -0.86 3.53 -5.79
N ALA A 86 -1.77 4.30 -6.39
CA ALA A 86 -2.82 5.00 -5.65
C ALA A 86 -3.77 4.04 -4.94
N SER A 87 -4.21 2.96 -5.62
CA SER A 87 -5.06 1.93 -5.02
C SER A 87 -4.33 1.19 -3.90
N ALA A 88 -3.05 0.86 -4.08
CA ALA A 88 -2.27 0.16 -3.07
C ALA A 88 -2.06 1.04 -1.82
N PHE A 89 -1.75 2.32 -2.03
CA PHE A 89 -1.68 3.31 -0.95
C PHE A 89 -2.99 3.36 -0.16
N PHE A 90 -4.12 3.49 -0.86
CA PHE A 90 -5.43 3.58 -0.23
C PHE A 90 -5.75 2.36 0.64
N VAL A 91 -5.53 1.15 0.12
CA VAL A 91 -5.76 -0.09 0.88
C VAL A 91 -4.90 -0.15 2.14
N PHE A 92 -3.60 0.15 2.05
CA PHE A 92 -2.72 0.15 3.22
C PHE A 92 -3.10 1.22 4.25
N ALA A 93 -3.47 2.42 3.79
CA ALA A 93 -3.88 3.50 4.66
C ALA A 93 -5.16 3.13 5.42
N VAL A 94 -6.19 2.67 4.71
CA VAL A 94 -7.45 2.23 5.32
C VAL A 94 -7.19 1.08 6.29
N TYR A 95 -6.37 0.09 5.92
CA TYR A 95 -6.07 -1.03 6.81
C TYR A 95 -5.35 -0.58 8.09
N GLY A 96 -4.40 0.34 7.96
CA GLY A 96 -3.71 0.97 9.07
C GLY A 96 -4.67 1.73 9.99
N PHE A 97 -5.60 2.50 9.44
CA PHE A 97 -6.61 3.24 10.21
C PHE A 97 -7.61 2.35 10.92
N ILE A 98 -8.05 1.24 10.29
CA ILE A 98 -8.92 0.24 10.93
C ILE A 98 -8.28 -0.26 12.23
N PHE A 99 -7.01 -0.65 12.20
CA PHE A 99 -6.34 -1.11 13.42
C PHE A 99 -5.98 0.03 14.37
N LEU A 100 -5.61 1.20 13.87
CA LEU A 100 -5.28 2.33 14.73
C LEU A 100 -6.50 2.77 15.53
N GLY A 101 -7.67 2.88 14.89
CA GLY A 101 -8.92 3.19 15.57
C GLY A 101 -9.31 2.12 16.59
N ALA A 102 -9.13 0.84 16.26
CA ALA A 102 -9.34 -0.26 17.21
C ALA A 102 -8.44 -0.16 18.46
N ALA A 103 -7.20 0.30 18.29
CA ALA A 103 -6.26 0.54 19.40
C ALA A 103 -6.70 1.75 20.25
N VAL A 104 -7.04 2.87 19.60
CA VAL A 104 -7.45 4.12 20.26
C VAL A 104 -8.75 3.93 21.06
N LEU A 105 -9.70 3.16 20.52
CA LEU A 105 -10.98 2.86 21.18
C LEU A 105 -10.87 1.75 22.24
N GLY A 106 -9.68 1.18 22.46
CA GLY A 106 -9.47 0.10 23.42
C GLY A 106 -10.13 -1.23 23.05
N VAL A 107 -10.59 -1.39 21.80
CA VAL A 107 -11.23 -2.62 21.30
C VAL A 107 -10.21 -3.75 21.16
N ASN A 108 -8.96 -3.41 20.82
CA ASN A 108 -7.86 -4.37 20.74
C ASN A 108 -6.51 -3.70 21.03
N SER A 109 -5.94 -3.96 22.21
CA SER A 109 -4.66 -3.39 22.65
C SER A 109 -3.46 -3.78 21.76
N TYR A 110 -3.55 -4.89 21.03
CA TYR A 110 -2.51 -5.35 20.09
C TYR A 110 -2.70 -4.82 18.67
N ALA A 111 -3.76 -4.03 18.41
CA ALA A 111 -4.02 -3.51 17.07
C ALA A 111 -2.94 -2.53 16.60
N ILE A 112 -2.26 -1.82 17.51
CA ILE A 112 -1.17 -0.90 17.16
C ILE A 112 -0.01 -1.60 16.44
N ASN A 113 0.29 -2.85 16.81
CA ASN A 113 1.32 -3.67 16.16
C ASN A 113 0.96 -4.04 14.72
N ASN A 114 -0.33 -4.00 14.36
CA ASN A 114 -0.80 -4.21 13.00
C ASN A 114 -0.96 -2.86 12.26
N ALA A 115 -1.34 -1.79 12.95
CA ALA A 115 -1.54 -0.47 12.37
C ALA A 115 -0.23 0.14 11.84
N MET A 116 0.81 0.15 12.68
CA MET A 116 2.11 0.77 12.36
C MET A 116 2.75 0.25 11.06
N PRO A 117 2.90 -1.07 10.83
CA PRO A 117 3.49 -1.55 9.58
C PRO A 117 2.63 -1.24 8.35
N MET A 118 1.30 -1.19 8.48
CA MET A 118 0.40 -0.86 7.36
C MET A 118 0.47 0.63 7.01
N LEU A 119 0.49 1.52 8.01
CA LEU A 119 0.68 2.95 7.79
C LEU A 119 2.07 3.26 7.23
N ALA A 120 3.11 2.57 7.70
CA ALA A 120 4.44 2.67 7.11
C ALA A 120 4.44 2.21 5.65
N ALA A 121 3.80 1.09 5.33
CA ALA A 121 3.64 0.62 3.95
C ALA A 121 2.90 1.62 3.07
N ALA A 122 1.85 2.27 3.59
CA ALA A 122 1.16 3.35 2.89
C ALA A 122 2.12 4.52 2.60
N GLY A 123 2.87 4.99 3.59
CA GLY A 123 3.86 6.07 3.41
C GLY A 123 4.92 5.73 2.36
N ILE A 124 5.49 4.52 2.42
CA ILE A 124 6.47 4.06 1.42
C ILE A 124 5.83 3.95 0.02
N THR A 125 4.58 3.49 -0.06
CA THR A 125 3.85 3.41 -1.34
C THR A 125 3.60 4.79 -1.93
N ALA A 126 3.25 5.79 -1.11
CA ALA A 126 3.07 7.18 -1.54
C ALA A 126 4.38 7.82 -2.05
N LEU A 127 5.50 7.58 -1.34
CA LEU A 127 6.82 8.00 -1.78
C LEU A 127 7.20 7.34 -3.11
N ALA A 128 6.97 6.03 -3.25
CA ALA A 128 7.26 5.31 -4.48
C ALA A 128 6.39 5.78 -5.66
N ALA A 129 5.14 6.14 -5.40
CA ALA A 129 4.24 6.75 -6.37
C ALA A 129 4.70 8.14 -6.83
N GLY A 130 5.56 8.81 -6.06
CA GLY A 130 5.97 10.20 -6.28
C GLY A 130 4.85 11.19 -5.95
N ILE A 131 3.98 10.85 -4.99
CA ILE A 131 2.96 11.76 -4.45
C ILE A 131 3.59 12.71 -3.43
N VAL A 132 4.63 12.23 -2.73
CA VAL A 132 5.41 12.99 -1.77
C VAL A 132 6.86 12.89 -2.22
N ASP A 133 7.50 14.03 -2.47
CA ASP A 133 8.94 14.05 -2.70
C ASP A 133 9.67 13.84 -1.37
N LEU A 134 10.73 13.02 -1.41
CA LEU A 134 11.68 12.95 -0.31
C LEU A 134 12.31 14.35 -0.19
N PRO A 135 12.52 14.86 1.04
CA PRO A 135 13.26 16.11 1.20
C PRO A 135 14.60 15.93 0.49
N ASP A 136 14.86 16.79 -0.50
CA ASP A 136 16.17 16.83 -1.13
C ASP A 136 17.21 17.14 -0.05
N LYS A 137 18.49 16.90 -0.33
CA LYS A 137 19.60 17.12 0.64
C LYS A 137 19.66 18.55 1.23
N THR A 138 18.82 19.45 0.73
CA THR A 138 18.58 20.84 1.14
C THR A 138 17.41 21.04 2.10
N GLY A 139 16.62 20.01 2.44
CA GLY A 139 15.49 20.10 3.39
C GLY A 139 14.21 20.72 2.82
N SER A 140 14.14 20.93 1.51
CA SER A 140 12.96 21.45 0.80
C SER A 140 12.07 20.28 0.35
N CYS A 141 10.83 20.24 0.85
CA CYS A 141 9.77 19.41 0.28
C CYS A 141 8.97 20.27 -0.71
N GLU A 142 9.10 20.05 -2.01
CA GLU A 142 8.12 20.55 -2.98
C GLU A 142 6.94 19.57 -3.04
N VAL A 143 5.72 20.07 -2.87
CA VAL A 143 4.52 19.31 -3.17
C VAL A 143 4.26 19.49 -4.66
N VAL A 144 4.60 18.49 -5.47
CA VAL A 144 4.28 18.50 -6.90
C VAL A 144 2.77 18.30 -7.05
N THR A 145 2.04 19.38 -7.25
CA THR A 145 0.64 19.33 -7.67
C THR A 145 0.56 18.77 -9.09
N VAL A 146 -0.08 17.61 -9.24
CA VAL A 146 -0.36 16.93 -10.52
C VAL A 146 -1.49 17.63 -11.26
#